data_AF-A0A2H4SCP7-F1
#
_entry.id   AF-A0A2H4SCP7-F1
#
_cell.length_a   1.000
_cell.length_b   1.000
_cell.length_c   1.000
_cell.angle_alpha   90.00
_cell.angle_beta   90.00
_cell.angle_gamma   90.00
#
_symmetry.space_group_name_H-M   'P 1'
#
loop_
_entity.id
_entity.type
_entity.pdbx_description
1 polymer ?
#
loop_
_entity_poly.entity_id
_entity_poly.type
_entity_poly.pdbx_seq_one_letter_code
_entity_poly.pdbx_strand_id
1 'polypeptide(L)'
;MGVHEPARFLAPAFPPRSIRTILLSFVGTCFFFSFYRLSRIPDAGYYPQYIYDHIANYFEPGVYNNTLYQNGTEATVHAHWNFSQPCHGFPNTDDIMVVMKTGATESFDKMPTQLLTSMQCIPDSLLFSDLEQQIGKYHIYNVLDRVQDILSSDRAEFLLYQAQQDCPISQKECTTGMPGGWDLDKYKFLNMILRTWEMRPGKKWYVFVEADTYVVWSNLVTWLNTRMDATRDIYVGGIAFLNNLPFAHGGTGYAISGVLLERLVAHVKEIPTKELNALAMNTCCGDALLADVIDKLGVSVLRASPMFNGEKPNTLPFSPRDWCQPLFTLHHMNSEEISGVWQYEQTRTKRDPMQLRDLYHAFVAPNMVPRRPRWNNLAEQRCLAKPEDGQNIVEKHAHESAEACSRVCLAEGLNVDAEAYERLKSDDERDWYLRQRYRRQLATKRVSGPRTCFTWRYRDGKCCTSDSFRMGYPVSAKKEPDATSGWFIEGIERWIKDHGQCTGGTQWVTPVCVGKWCPEEAEKRKKQMEQDTKTREEMLKKFGLTLGNPADGPQALQ
;
A
#
# COMPACT_ATOMS: atom_id res chain seq x y z
N MET A 1 -1.36 -48.99 87.34
CA MET A 1 -0.54 -47.78 87.21
C MET A 1 -0.36 -47.50 85.73
N GLY A 2 -0.59 -46.26 85.30
CA GLY A 2 -0.40 -45.81 83.91
C GLY A 2 -1.70 -45.48 83.18
N VAL A 3 -2.21 -44.25 83.37
CA VAL A 3 -3.22 -43.63 82.49
C VAL A 3 -2.50 -42.50 81.76
N HIS A 4 -2.45 -42.57 80.43
CA HIS A 4 -1.87 -41.56 79.56
C HIS A 4 -2.86 -40.41 79.27
N GLU A 5 -2.41 -39.17 79.43
CA GLU A 5 -3.05 -37.95 78.93
C GLU A 5 -2.99 -37.85 77.39
N PRO A 6 -3.98 -37.19 76.75
CA PRO A 6 -3.76 -36.46 75.52
C PRO A 6 -3.79 -34.93 75.73
N ALA A 7 -2.85 -34.26 75.07
CA ALA A 7 -2.58 -32.84 75.12
C ALA A 7 -3.76 -31.97 74.60
N ARG A 8 -3.99 -30.83 75.29
CA ARG A 8 -4.89 -29.76 74.85
C ARG A 8 -4.20 -28.89 73.78
N PHE A 9 -4.76 -28.86 72.58
CA PHE A 9 -4.50 -27.81 71.59
C PHE A 9 -5.36 -26.58 71.91
N LEU A 10 -4.72 -25.43 72.15
CA LEU A 10 -5.38 -24.12 72.22
C LEU A 10 -5.48 -23.53 70.81
N ALA A 11 -6.69 -23.41 70.27
CA ALA A 11 -6.96 -22.62 69.07
C ALA A 11 -7.17 -21.14 69.47
N PRO A 12 -6.59 -20.16 68.76
CA PRO A 12 -6.84 -18.75 69.04
C PRO A 12 -8.25 -18.36 68.55
N ALA A 13 -9.03 -17.75 69.43
CA ALA A 13 -10.33 -17.18 69.12
C ALA A 13 -10.17 -15.91 68.26
N PHE A 14 -10.61 -15.96 67.00
CA PHE A 14 -10.84 -14.75 66.20
C PHE A 14 -12.30 -14.30 66.37
N PRO A 15 -12.55 -12.99 66.62
CA PRO A 15 -13.90 -12.49 66.81
C PRO A 15 -14.70 -12.54 65.50
N PRO A 16 -16.03 -12.71 65.54
CA PRO A 16 -16.87 -12.78 64.35
C PRO A 16 -16.84 -11.41 63.64
N ARG A 17 -16.13 -11.32 62.52
CA ARG A 17 -16.15 -10.12 61.67
C ARG A 17 -17.53 -10.06 61.02
N SER A 18 -18.27 -8.99 61.31
CA SER A 18 -19.58 -8.75 60.69
C SER A 18 -19.45 -8.80 59.16
N ILE A 19 -20.47 -9.31 58.46
CA ILE A 19 -20.53 -9.33 56.99
C ILE A 19 -20.21 -7.94 56.39
N ARG A 20 -20.56 -6.87 57.12
CA ARG A 20 -20.25 -5.48 56.77
C ARG A 20 -18.75 -5.20 56.71
N THR A 21 -17.96 -5.78 57.61
CA THR A 21 -16.50 -5.66 57.66
C THR A 21 -15.83 -6.41 56.51
N ILE A 22 -16.39 -7.56 56.12
CA ILE A 22 -15.90 -8.35 54.97
C ILE A 22 -16.20 -7.62 53.66
N LEU A 23 -17.42 -7.08 53.50
CA LEU A 23 -17.80 -6.29 52.33
C LEU A 23 -16.96 -5.01 52.20
N LEU A 24 -16.74 -4.28 53.29
CA LEU A 24 -15.89 -3.07 53.26
C LEU A 24 -14.43 -3.40 52.93
N SER A 25 -13.90 -4.51 53.44
CA SER A 25 -12.56 -4.98 53.10
C SER A 25 -12.46 -5.41 51.64
N PHE A 26 -13.47 -6.07 51.09
CA PHE A 26 -13.50 -6.48 49.69
C PHE A 26 -13.58 -5.27 48.75
N VAL A 27 -14.48 -4.32 49.03
CA VAL A 27 -14.59 -3.06 48.29
C VAL A 27 -13.29 -2.26 48.36
N GLY A 28 -12.68 -2.14 49.54
CA GLY A 28 -11.38 -1.47 49.71
C GLY A 28 -10.26 -2.16 48.92
N THR A 29 -10.26 -3.50 48.86
CA THR A 29 -9.28 -4.27 48.09
C THR A 29 -9.51 -4.11 46.59
N CYS A 30 -10.75 -4.12 46.11
CA CYS A 30 -11.08 -3.86 44.71
C CYS A 30 -10.68 -2.44 44.28
N PHE A 31 -10.92 -1.43 45.11
CA PHE A 31 -10.45 -0.07 44.85
C PHE A 31 -8.93 -0.01 44.87
N PHE A 32 -8.27 -0.61 45.87
CA PHE A 32 -6.81 -0.62 45.94
C PHE A 32 -6.18 -1.29 44.72
N PHE A 33 -6.69 -2.44 44.26
CA PHE A 33 -6.20 -3.09 43.04
C PHE A 33 -6.53 -2.30 41.76
N SER A 34 -7.67 -1.62 41.72
CA SER A 34 -8.03 -0.75 40.59
C SER A 34 -7.12 0.47 40.52
N PHE A 35 -6.88 1.14 41.65
CA PHE A 35 -5.95 2.27 41.76
C PHE A 35 -4.49 1.85 41.57
N TYR A 36 -4.08 0.67 42.07
CA TYR A 36 -2.75 0.12 41.86
C TYR A 36 -2.53 -0.26 40.38
N ARG A 37 -3.54 -0.82 39.70
CA ARG A 37 -3.49 -1.03 38.25
C ARG A 37 -3.41 0.29 37.50
N LEU A 38 -4.23 1.28 37.86
CA LEU A 38 -4.18 2.64 37.28
C LEU A 38 -2.82 3.31 37.51
N SER A 39 -2.19 3.16 38.68
CA SER A 39 -0.86 3.71 38.98
C SER A 39 0.29 2.94 38.32
N ARG A 40 0.02 1.73 37.81
CA ARG A 40 0.96 0.91 37.04
C ARG A 40 0.78 1.08 35.53
N ILE A 41 -0.19 1.88 35.07
CA ILE A 41 -0.24 2.36 33.68
C ILE A 41 0.91 3.36 33.53
N PRO A 42 1.96 3.06 32.75
CA PRO A 42 2.90 4.11 32.35
C PRO A 42 2.15 5.07 31.43
N ASP A 43 2.36 6.37 31.62
CA ASP A 43 1.73 7.49 30.90
C ASP A 43 0.34 7.95 31.36
N ALA A 44 0.24 8.51 32.57
CA ALA A 44 -0.85 9.47 32.88
C ALA A 44 -0.48 10.92 32.55
N GLY A 45 0.80 11.21 32.25
CA GLY A 45 1.27 12.57 31.91
C GLY A 45 1.16 12.94 30.43
N TYR A 46 1.10 11.94 29.53
CA TYR A 46 1.09 12.16 28.08
C TYR A 46 -0.34 12.18 27.48
N TYR A 47 -1.25 11.38 28.04
CA TYR A 47 -2.59 11.18 27.49
C TYR A 47 -3.59 12.34 27.68
N PRO A 48 -3.65 13.05 28.83
CA PRO A 48 -4.66 14.09 29.01
C PRO A 48 -4.45 15.25 28.05
N GLN A 49 -3.22 15.71 27.85
CA GLN A 49 -2.90 16.80 26.92
C GLN A 49 -3.09 16.38 25.47
N TYR A 50 -2.66 15.17 25.09
CA TYR A 50 -2.89 14.63 23.74
C TYR A 50 -4.37 14.49 23.42
N ILE A 51 -5.16 13.93 24.34
CA ILE A 51 -6.61 13.82 24.21
C ILE A 51 -7.24 15.22 24.20
N TYR A 52 -6.85 16.15 25.08
CA TYR A 52 -7.41 17.51 25.08
C TYR A 52 -7.04 18.31 23.83
N ASP A 53 -5.81 18.25 23.32
CA ASP A 53 -5.38 18.97 22.12
C ASP A 53 -5.99 18.37 20.85
N HIS A 54 -6.21 17.04 20.83
CA HIS A 54 -6.86 16.38 19.68
C HIS A 54 -8.38 16.49 19.74
N ILE A 55 -9.00 16.48 20.92
CA ILE A 55 -10.43 16.75 21.11
C ILE A 55 -10.74 18.25 20.96
N ALA A 56 -9.82 19.17 21.28
CA ALA A 56 -10.02 20.61 21.05
C ALA A 56 -10.15 20.92 19.54
N ASN A 57 -9.45 20.19 18.68
CA ASN A 57 -9.67 20.24 17.23
C ASN A 57 -11.05 19.65 16.81
N TYR A 58 -11.66 18.78 17.62
CA TYR A 58 -13.05 18.34 17.45
C TYR A 58 -14.09 19.38 17.95
N PHE A 59 -13.68 20.35 18.76
CA PHE A 59 -14.56 21.39 19.31
C PHE A 59 -14.47 22.73 18.58
N GLU A 60 -13.71 22.84 17.50
CA GLU A 60 -13.84 23.97 16.57
C GLU A 60 -15.05 23.77 15.65
N PRO A 61 -15.99 24.72 15.58
CA PRO A 61 -17.22 24.60 14.80
C PRO A 61 -16.91 24.85 13.32
N GLY A 62 -16.47 23.82 12.61
CA GLY A 62 -16.29 23.84 11.17
C GLY A 62 -16.03 22.44 10.63
N VAL A 63 -16.73 22.03 9.58
CA VAL A 63 -16.46 20.76 8.88
C VAL A 63 -15.08 20.87 8.23
N TYR A 64 -14.03 20.40 8.90
CA TYR A 64 -12.67 20.51 8.38
C TYR A 64 -12.35 19.34 7.44
N ASN A 65 -12.64 19.49 6.14
CA ASN A 65 -12.00 18.85 4.97
C ASN A 65 -11.75 17.32 4.95
N ASN A 66 -12.11 16.54 5.98
CA ASN A 66 -11.60 15.19 6.26
C ASN A 66 -12.46 14.37 7.23
N THR A 67 -13.70 14.79 7.48
CA THR A 67 -14.54 14.11 8.47
C THR A 67 -15.12 12.82 7.89
N LEU A 68 -14.63 11.67 8.37
CA LEU A 68 -15.24 10.36 8.11
C LEU A 68 -16.42 10.14 9.08
N TYR A 69 -17.37 9.32 8.66
CA TYR A 69 -18.52 8.90 9.46
C TYR A 69 -18.06 8.06 10.63
N GLN A 70 -18.20 8.61 11.83
CA GLN A 70 -17.84 8.01 13.10
C GLN A 70 -18.78 8.55 14.18
N ASN A 71 -18.72 7.96 15.37
CA ASN A 71 -19.49 8.45 16.50
C ASN A 71 -19.13 9.91 16.83
N GLY A 72 -20.10 10.81 16.72
CA GLY A 72 -19.95 12.25 16.95
C GLY A 72 -19.73 13.09 15.69
N THR A 73 -19.55 12.48 14.51
CA THR A 73 -19.36 13.19 13.23
C THR A 73 -20.52 12.99 12.24
N GLU A 74 -21.54 12.22 12.60
CA GLU A 74 -22.61 11.76 11.72
C GLU A 74 -23.36 12.93 11.09
N ALA A 75 -23.83 13.89 11.91
CA ALA A 75 -24.62 15.03 11.43
C ALA A 75 -23.85 15.88 10.41
N THR A 76 -22.56 16.07 10.65
CA THR A 76 -21.64 16.79 9.77
C THR A 76 -21.47 16.07 8.43
N VAL A 77 -21.20 14.77 8.46
CA VAL A 77 -21.02 13.96 7.25
C VAL A 77 -22.32 13.91 6.45
N HIS A 78 -23.45 13.68 7.10
CA HIS A 78 -24.76 13.62 6.46
C HIS A 78 -25.17 14.92 5.77
N ALA A 79 -24.74 16.08 6.27
CA ALA A 79 -25.03 17.36 5.64
C ALA A 79 -24.38 17.52 4.25
N HIS A 80 -23.26 16.83 4.01
CA HIS A 80 -22.53 16.89 2.75
C HIS A 80 -22.73 15.65 1.86
N TRP A 81 -23.11 14.51 2.46
CA TRP A 81 -23.27 13.28 1.71
C TRP A 81 -24.61 13.22 0.97
N ASN A 82 -24.58 13.46 -0.34
CA ASN A 82 -25.76 13.39 -1.19
C ASN A 82 -26.06 11.96 -1.66
N PHE A 83 -26.83 11.22 -0.88
CA PHE A 83 -27.28 9.86 -1.24
C PHE A 83 -28.23 9.82 -2.45
N SER A 84 -28.91 10.93 -2.78
CA SER A 84 -29.88 10.95 -3.89
C SER A 84 -29.21 11.10 -5.25
N GLN A 85 -28.02 11.70 -5.31
CA GLN A 85 -27.23 11.86 -6.53
C GLN A 85 -25.74 11.52 -6.29
N PRO A 86 -25.42 10.25 -5.97
CA PRO A 86 -24.05 9.84 -5.62
C PRO A 86 -23.04 10.02 -6.77
N CYS A 87 -23.53 10.14 -8.00
CA CYS A 87 -22.71 10.33 -9.20
C CYS A 87 -22.61 11.78 -9.67
N HIS A 88 -23.13 12.74 -8.89
CA HIS A 88 -23.02 14.14 -9.21
C HIS A 88 -21.54 14.58 -9.22
N GLY A 89 -21.06 15.07 -10.36
CA GLY A 89 -19.66 15.48 -10.54
C GLY A 89 -18.69 14.33 -10.86
N PHE A 90 -19.19 13.11 -11.06
CA PHE A 90 -18.38 12.01 -11.57
C PHE A 90 -17.88 12.33 -12.99
N PRO A 91 -16.61 12.05 -13.33
CA PRO A 91 -16.06 12.41 -14.63
C PRO A 91 -16.69 11.60 -15.78
N ASN A 92 -16.69 12.15 -16.99
CA ASN A 92 -17.14 11.41 -18.17
C ASN A 92 -16.15 10.29 -18.53
N THR A 93 -16.63 9.06 -18.64
CA THR A 93 -15.87 7.87 -19.02
C THR A 93 -16.22 7.31 -20.40
N ASP A 94 -16.97 8.01 -21.27
CA ASP A 94 -17.45 7.51 -22.57
C ASP A 94 -16.33 6.93 -23.47
N ASP A 95 -15.16 7.57 -23.46
CA ASP A 95 -13.97 7.19 -24.23
C ASP A 95 -13.06 6.17 -23.51
N ILE A 96 -13.45 5.72 -22.32
CA ILE A 96 -12.66 4.86 -21.43
C ILE A 96 -13.42 3.57 -21.14
N MET A 97 -12.86 2.43 -21.54
CA MET A 97 -13.37 1.14 -21.12
C MET A 97 -12.79 0.77 -19.75
N VAL A 98 -13.65 0.66 -18.75
CA VAL A 98 -13.27 0.13 -17.44
C VAL A 98 -13.44 -1.38 -17.41
N VAL A 99 -12.37 -2.08 -17.07
CA VAL A 99 -12.33 -3.53 -16.96
C VAL A 99 -11.93 -3.90 -15.54
N MET A 100 -12.85 -4.52 -14.80
CA MET A 100 -12.60 -4.97 -13.43
C MET A 100 -12.45 -6.49 -13.37
N LYS A 101 -11.35 -6.96 -12.80
CA LYS A 101 -11.02 -8.37 -12.61
C LYS A 101 -11.24 -8.80 -11.16
N THR A 102 -11.78 -10.00 -10.96
CA THR A 102 -11.85 -10.70 -9.68
C THR A 102 -11.50 -12.19 -9.83
N GLY A 103 -11.39 -12.92 -8.73
CA GLY A 103 -11.53 -14.38 -8.71
C GLY A 103 -12.91 -14.78 -8.19
N ALA A 104 -13.39 -15.98 -8.54
CA ALA A 104 -14.71 -16.42 -8.14
C ALA A 104 -14.85 -16.57 -6.63
N THR A 105 -13.77 -16.99 -5.97
CA THR A 105 -13.71 -17.20 -4.51
C THR A 105 -13.83 -15.90 -3.70
N GLU A 106 -13.49 -14.75 -4.29
CA GLU A 106 -13.51 -13.44 -3.63
C GLU A 106 -14.55 -12.48 -4.24
N SER A 107 -15.22 -12.89 -5.32
CA SER A 107 -16.20 -12.07 -6.06
C SER A 107 -17.25 -11.44 -5.13
N PHE A 108 -17.89 -12.23 -4.28
CA PHE A 108 -18.90 -11.75 -3.33
C PHE A 108 -18.32 -11.03 -2.09
N ASP A 109 -17.03 -11.18 -1.81
CA ASP A 109 -16.37 -10.46 -0.70
C ASP A 109 -15.90 -9.06 -1.12
N LYS A 110 -15.53 -8.88 -2.40
CA LYS A 110 -14.90 -7.65 -2.93
C LYS A 110 -15.79 -6.84 -3.88
N MET A 111 -16.46 -7.48 -4.85
CA MET A 111 -17.22 -6.77 -5.89
C MET A 111 -18.42 -5.98 -5.39
N PRO A 112 -19.25 -6.46 -4.43
CA PRO A 112 -20.42 -5.70 -3.99
C PRO A 112 -20.08 -4.28 -3.53
N THR A 113 -18.97 -4.11 -2.80
CA THR A 113 -18.53 -2.78 -2.33
C THR A 113 -18.16 -1.87 -3.50
N GLN A 114 -17.44 -2.37 -4.50
CA GLN A 114 -17.12 -1.59 -5.71
C GLN A 114 -18.41 -1.11 -6.41
N LEU A 115 -19.36 -2.03 -6.59
CA LEU A 115 -20.65 -1.79 -7.25
C LEU A 115 -21.57 -0.83 -6.47
N LEU A 116 -21.46 -0.78 -5.14
CA LEU A 116 -22.20 0.13 -4.27
C LEU A 116 -21.51 1.49 -4.06
N THR A 117 -20.26 1.63 -4.51
CA THR A 117 -19.46 2.85 -4.35
C THR A 117 -19.18 3.49 -5.72
N SER A 118 -17.93 3.71 -6.10
CA SER A 118 -17.59 4.50 -7.30
C SER A 118 -18.06 3.86 -8.61
N MET A 119 -18.14 2.53 -8.69
CA MET A 119 -18.57 1.87 -9.94
C MET A 119 -20.03 2.10 -10.29
N GLN A 120 -20.90 2.45 -9.32
CA GLN A 120 -22.30 2.75 -9.62
C GLN A 120 -22.45 3.91 -10.61
N CYS A 121 -21.40 4.73 -10.73
CA CYS A 121 -21.34 5.91 -11.59
C CYS A 121 -20.70 5.65 -12.96
N ILE A 122 -20.22 4.42 -13.21
CA ILE A 122 -19.62 4.02 -14.47
C ILE A 122 -20.73 3.38 -15.33
N PRO A 123 -21.15 4.00 -16.44
CA PRO A 123 -22.29 3.51 -17.22
C PRO A 123 -22.01 2.22 -18.00
N ASP A 124 -20.76 2.01 -18.42
CA ASP A 124 -20.33 0.81 -19.16
C ASP A 124 -19.01 0.29 -18.57
N SER A 125 -19.05 -0.93 -18.05
CA SER A 125 -17.91 -1.62 -17.45
C SER A 125 -17.97 -3.10 -17.78
N LEU A 126 -16.80 -3.73 -17.97
CA LEU A 126 -16.69 -5.18 -18.10
C LEU A 126 -16.17 -5.78 -16.80
N LEU A 127 -16.86 -6.79 -16.29
CA LEU A 127 -16.48 -7.50 -15.07
C LEU A 127 -16.05 -8.91 -15.45
N PHE A 128 -14.82 -9.30 -15.12
CA PHE A 128 -14.27 -10.61 -15.46
C PHE A 128 -13.87 -11.40 -14.21
N SER A 129 -14.09 -12.72 -14.27
CA SER A 129 -13.71 -13.68 -13.24
C SER A 129 -13.21 -14.99 -13.87
N ASP A 130 -12.77 -15.93 -13.05
CA ASP A 130 -12.53 -17.34 -13.42
C ASP A 130 -13.82 -18.19 -13.35
N LEU A 131 -14.98 -17.61 -13.05
CA LEU A 131 -16.25 -18.32 -13.08
C LEU A 131 -17.35 -17.41 -13.62
N GLU A 132 -18.33 -18.01 -14.28
CA GLU A 132 -19.50 -17.31 -14.78
C GLU A 132 -20.42 -17.00 -13.61
N GLN A 133 -20.61 -15.72 -13.28
CA GLN A 133 -21.30 -15.30 -12.06
C GLN A 133 -22.19 -14.09 -12.29
N GLN A 134 -23.19 -13.95 -11.42
CA GLN A 134 -24.13 -12.83 -11.43
C GLN A 134 -24.21 -12.20 -10.05
N ILE A 135 -24.05 -10.89 -9.95
CA ILE A 135 -24.29 -10.11 -8.73
C ILE A 135 -25.34 -9.04 -9.03
N GLY A 136 -26.58 -9.28 -8.59
CA GLY A 136 -27.70 -8.38 -8.90
C GLY A 136 -27.90 -8.24 -10.40
N LYS A 137 -27.80 -7.01 -10.94
CA LYS A 137 -27.87 -6.73 -12.38
C LYS A 137 -26.52 -6.88 -13.12
N TYR A 138 -25.44 -7.14 -12.39
CA TYR A 138 -24.09 -7.13 -12.94
C TYR A 138 -23.64 -8.54 -13.29
N HIS A 139 -23.34 -8.73 -14.58
CA HIS A 139 -22.81 -9.97 -15.14
C HIS A 139 -21.29 -9.98 -14.98
N ILE A 140 -20.74 -11.06 -14.42
CA ILE A 140 -19.30 -11.27 -14.26
C ILE A 140 -18.89 -12.45 -15.16
N TYR A 141 -18.26 -12.12 -16.28
CA TYR A 141 -17.97 -13.06 -17.35
C TYR A 141 -16.84 -14.02 -16.96
N ASN A 142 -17.04 -15.31 -17.23
CA ASN A 142 -15.95 -16.28 -17.17
C ASN A 142 -14.96 -16.02 -18.31
N VAL A 143 -13.76 -15.55 -17.99
CA VAL A 143 -12.73 -15.29 -18.99
C VAL A 143 -11.96 -16.56 -19.41
N LEU A 144 -12.13 -17.66 -18.67
CA LEU A 144 -11.45 -18.94 -18.88
C LEU A 144 -12.33 -19.99 -19.60
N ASP A 145 -13.56 -19.66 -19.97
CA ASP A 145 -14.51 -20.55 -20.66
C ASP A 145 -14.02 -21.08 -22.03
N ARG A 146 -13.02 -20.42 -22.63
CA ARG A 146 -12.37 -20.80 -23.90
C ARG A 146 -11.01 -21.47 -23.71
N VAL A 147 -10.59 -21.72 -22.48
CA VAL A 147 -9.29 -22.32 -22.13
C VAL A 147 -9.46 -23.84 -21.95
N GLN A 148 -9.85 -24.53 -23.02
CA GLN A 148 -10.30 -25.94 -22.96
C GLN A 148 -9.16 -26.95 -22.70
N ASP A 149 -7.95 -26.69 -23.18
CA ASP A 149 -6.86 -27.68 -23.19
C ASP A 149 -6.13 -27.84 -21.85
N ILE A 150 -6.42 -27.02 -20.84
CA ILE A 150 -5.65 -27.00 -19.58
C ILE A 150 -6.39 -27.62 -18.38
N LEU A 151 -7.71 -27.80 -18.51
CA LEU A 151 -8.55 -28.34 -17.43
C LEU A 151 -8.32 -29.83 -17.13
N SER A 152 -7.61 -30.55 -18.00
CA SER A 152 -7.27 -31.97 -17.79
C SER A 152 -6.01 -32.19 -16.95
N SER A 153 -5.39 -31.13 -16.41
CA SER A 153 -4.19 -31.22 -15.58
C SER A 153 -4.53 -31.41 -14.10
N ASP A 154 -3.72 -32.19 -13.39
CA ASP A 154 -3.78 -32.44 -11.95
C ASP A 154 -3.17 -31.31 -11.08
N ARG A 155 -2.87 -30.15 -11.69
CA ARG A 155 -2.31 -28.99 -10.97
C ARG A 155 -3.36 -28.31 -10.11
N ALA A 156 -2.89 -27.69 -9.02
CA ALA A 156 -3.75 -27.12 -8.00
C ALA A 156 -4.69 -26.03 -8.54
N GLU A 157 -4.24 -25.18 -9.45
CA GLU A 157 -5.05 -24.14 -10.08
C GLU A 157 -6.24 -24.68 -10.89
N PHE A 158 -6.07 -25.83 -11.55
CA PHE A 158 -7.14 -26.46 -12.33
C PHE A 158 -8.05 -27.32 -11.47
N LEU A 159 -7.52 -27.92 -10.41
CA LEU A 159 -8.35 -28.55 -9.38
C LEU A 159 -9.24 -27.52 -8.68
N LEU A 160 -8.70 -26.32 -8.39
CA LEU A 160 -9.49 -25.21 -7.88
C LEU A 160 -10.56 -24.79 -8.90
N TYR A 161 -10.19 -24.56 -10.15
CA TYR A 161 -11.16 -24.19 -11.19
C TYR A 161 -12.27 -25.23 -11.35
N GLN A 162 -11.93 -26.52 -11.39
CA GLN A 162 -12.91 -27.60 -11.46
C GLN A 162 -13.84 -27.59 -10.23
N ALA A 163 -13.30 -27.43 -9.02
CA ALA A 163 -14.10 -27.31 -7.81
C ALA A 163 -15.01 -26.08 -7.82
N GLN A 164 -14.57 -24.96 -8.43
CA GLN A 164 -15.41 -23.78 -8.61
C GLN A 164 -16.60 -24.06 -9.53
N GLN A 165 -16.38 -24.76 -10.65
CA GLN A 165 -17.42 -25.13 -11.62
C GLN A 165 -18.43 -26.14 -11.03
N ASP A 166 -17.93 -27.12 -10.27
CA ASP A 166 -18.76 -28.19 -9.69
C ASP A 166 -19.49 -27.76 -8.40
N CYS A 167 -19.17 -26.59 -7.85
CA CYS A 167 -19.71 -26.12 -6.58
C CYS A 167 -21.21 -25.81 -6.68
N PRO A 168 -22.09 -26.55 -5.97
CA PRO A 168 -23.54 -26.32 -6.02
C PRO A 168 -24.02 -25.25 -5.00
N ILE A 169 -23.11 -24.72 -4.20
CA ILE A 169 -23.37 -23.76 -3.10
C ILE A 169 -22.43 -22.56 -3.21
N SER A 170 -22.14 -21.86 -2.11
CA SER A 170 -21.23 -20.71 -2.16
C SER A 170 -19.80 -21.15 -2.47
N GLN A 171 -19.13 -20.39 -3.35
CA GLN A 171 -17.73 -20.64 -3.72
C GLN A 171 -16.82 -20.70 -2.50
N LYS A 172 -17.04 -19.79 -1.55
CA LYS A 172 -16.29 -19.73 -0.29
C LYS A 172 -16.35 -21.05 0.48
N GLU A 173 -17.51 -21.71 0.54
CA GLU A 173 -17.66 -22.99 1.22
C GLU A 173 -16.96 -24.13 0.46
N CYS A 174 -17.13 -24.21 -0.86
CA CYS A 174 -16.55 -25.29 -1.67
C CYS A 174 -15.02 -25.22 -1.80
N THR A 175 -14.45 -24.02 -1.84
CA THR A 175 -13.02 -23.82 -2.16
C THR A 175 -12.19 -23.38 -0.95
N THR A 176 -12.75 -23.44 0.27
CA THR A 176 -12.01 -23.04 1.47
C THR A 176 -10.73 -23.85 1.61
N GLY A 177 -9.60 -23.15 1.73
CA GLY A 177 -8.28 -23.76 1.92
C GLY A 177 -7.67 -24.38 0.66
N MET A 178 -8.35 -24.32 -0.50
CA MET A 178 -7.78 -24.78 -1.76
C MET A 178 -6.72 -23.77 -2.25
N PRO A 179 -5.50 -24.24 -2.58
CA PRO A 179 -4.48 -23.39 -3.19
C PRO A 179 -4.76 -23.16 -4.68
N GLY A 180 -3.89 -22.40 -5.35
CA GLY A 180 -3.91 -22.26 -6.81
C GLY A 180 -4.69 -21.06 -7.36
N GLY A 181 -5.35 -20.26 -6.51
CA GLY A 181 -6.07 -19.05 -6.98
C GLY A 181 -5.16 -18.04 -7.69
N TRP A 182 -3.95 -17.81 -7.15
CA TRP A 182 -2.95 -16.95 -7.77
C TRP A 182 -2.42 -17.52 -9.09
N ASP A 183 -2.22 -18.83 -9.15
CA ASP A 183 -1.75 -19.52 -10.35
C ASP A 183 -2.81 -19.54 -11.45
N LEU A 184 -4.09 -19.71 -11.10
CA LEU A 184 -5.22 -19.62 -12.02
C LEU A 184 -5.37 -18.23 -12.62
N ASP A 185 -5.05 -17.20 -11.84
CA ASP A 185 -5.16 -15.80 -12.26
C ASP A 185 -4.26 -15.46 -13.47
N LYS A 186 -3.15 -16.18 -13.65
CA LYS A 186 -2.22 -16.04 -14.79
C LYS A 186 -2.92 -16.11 -16.14
N TYR A 187 -3.93 -16.99 -16.26
CA TYR A 187 -4.63 -17.25 -17.51
C TYR A 187 -5.64 -16.17 -17.87
N LYS A 188 -6.02 -15.31 -16.91
CA LYS A 188 -7.06 -14.31 -17.13
C LYS A 188 -6.59 -13.14 -17.98
N PHE A 189 -5.34 -12.70 -17.83
CA PHE A 189 -4.88 -11.41 -18.39
C PHE A 189 -5.02 -11.33 -19.91
N LEU A 190 -4.37 -12.24 -20.67
CA LEU A 190 -4.45 -12.20 -22.12
C LEU A 190 -5.84 -12.53 -22.65
N ASN A 191 -6.56 -13.46 -22.02
CA ASN A 191 -7.95 -13.74 -22.39
C ASN A 191 -8.87 -12.53 -22.14
N MET A 192 -8.65 -11.79 -21.06
CA MET A 192 -9.38 -10.57 -20.73
C MET A 192 -9.11 -9.48 -21.75
N ILE A 193 -7.87 -9.32 -22.23
CA ILE A 193 -7.55 -8.40 -23.34
C ILE A 193 -8.37 -8.74 -24.58
N LEU A 194 -8.37 -10.01 -25.01
CA LEU A 194 -9.13 -10.48 -26.17
C LEU A 194 -10.63 -10.23 -26.01
N ARG A 195 -11.21 -10.64 -24.87
CA ARG A 195 -12.65 -10.46 -24.58
C ARG A 195 -13.05 -8.99 -24.51
N THR A 196 -12.22 -8.17 -23.88
CA THR A 196 -12.46 -6.72 -23.77
C THR A 196 -12.59 -6.09 -25.14
N TRP A 197 -11.66 -6.40 -26.06
CA TRP A 197 -11.71 -5.86 -27.41
C TRP A 197 -12.86 -6.39 -28.25
N GLU A 198 -13.20 -7.69 -28.12
CA GLU A 198 -14.36 -8.28 -28.80
C GLU A 198 -15.67 -7.59 -28.40
N MET A 199 -15.83 -7.29 -27.11
CA MET A 199 -17.08 -6.74 -26.57
C MET A 199 -17.19 -5.22 -26.73
N ARG A 200 -16.06 -4.51 -26.66
CA ARG A 200 -15.99 -3.04 -26.62
C ARG A 200 -14.76 -2.52 -27.38
N PRO A 201 -14.71 -2.69 -28.72
CA PRO A 201 -13.61 -2.17 -29.52
C PRO A 201 -13.69 -0.63 -29.65
N GLY A 202 -12.58 -0.01 -30.06
CA GLY A 202 -12.56 1.40 -30.50
C GLY A 202 -12.62 2.47 -29.40
N LYS A 203 -12.37 2.12 -28.13
CA LYS A 203 -12.24 3.12 -27.04
C LYS A 203 -10.84 3.76 -27.06
N LYS A 204 -10.73 5.01 -26.61
CA LYS A 204 -9.42 5.70 -26.53
C LYS A 204 -8.51 5.06 -25.48
N TRP A 205 -9.10 4.67 -24.35
CA TRP A 205 -8.38 4.07 -23.23
C TRP A 205 -9.08 2.82 -22.73
N TYR A 206 -8.29 1.85 -22.29
CA TYR A 206 -8.73 0.67 -21.58
C TYR A 206 -8.02 0.64 -20.23
N VAL A 207 -8.80 0.74 -19.15
CA VAL A 207 -8.29 0.82 -17.78
C VAL A 207 -8.65 -0.49 -17.07
N PHE A 208 -7.63 -1.22 -16.65
CA PHE A 208 -7.75 -2.51 -15.99
C PHE A 208 -7.48 -2.36 -14.50
N VAL A 209 -8.38 -2.92 -13.68
CA VAL A 209 -8.40 -2.74 -12.22
C VAL A 209 -8.79 -4.06 -11.55
N GLU A 210 -8.29 -4.32 -10.35
CA GLU A 210 -8.70 -5.48 -9.53
C GLU A 210 -9.77 -5.10 -8.49
N ALA A 211 -10.54 -6.09 -8.03
CA ALA A 211 -11.68 -5.86 -7.13
C ALA A 211 -11.30 -5.26 -5.76
N ASP A 212 -10.05 -5.42 -5.32
CA ASP A 212 -9.48 -4.81 -4.09
C ASP A 212 -8.66 -3.54 -4.36
N THR A 213 -8.90 -2.89 -5.50
CA THR A 213 -8.29 -1.62 -5.86
C THR A 213 -9.34 -0.51 -5.91
N TYR A 214 -9.16 0.53 -5.10
CA TYR A 214 -9.96 1.75 -5.17
C TYR A 214 -9.42 2.67 -6.27
N VAL A 215 -10.29 3.28 -7.07
CA VAL A 215 -9.90 4.22 -8.14
C VAL A 215 -10.46 5.60 -7.89
N VAL A 216 -9.58 6.60 -7.88
CA VAL A 216 -9.92 8.02 -7.84
C VAL A 216 -10.20 8.49 -9.26
N TRP A 217 -11.40 8.22 -9.74
CA TRP A 217 -11.78 8.44 -11.14
C TRP A 217 -11.58 9.88 -11.60
N SER A 218 -11.93 10.86 -10.76
CA SER A 218 -11.76 12.29 -11.04
C SER A 218 -10.31 12.62 -11.45
N ASN A 219 -9.33 12.07 -10.71
CA ASN A 219 -7.91 12.25 -10.99
C ASN A 219 -7.47 11.50 -12.25
N LEU A 220 -7.80 10.22 -12.35
CA LEU A 220 -7.36 9.36 -13.44
C LEU A 220 -7.89 9.86 -14.80
N VAL A 221 -9.19 10.15 -14.90
CA VAL A 221 -9.82 10.60 -16.15
C VAL A 221 -9.27 11.96 -16.58
N THR A 222 -9.13 12.90 -15.63
CA THR A 222 -8.53 14.21 -15.92
C THR A 222 -7.12 14.04 -16.48
N TRP A 223 -6.33 13.15 -15.90
CA TRP A 223 -4.97 12.90 -16.33
C TRP A 223 -4.88 12.25 -17.71
N LEU A 224 -5.65 11.18 -17.96
CA LEU A 224 -5.69 10.51 -19.26
C LEU A 224 -6.13 11.47 -20.38
N ASN A 225 -7.05 12.39 -20.09
CA ASN A 225 -7.57 13.34 -21.08
C ASN A 225 -6.66 14.54 -21.34
N THR A 226 -5.85 14.96 -20.37
CA THR A 226 -5.10 16.24 -20.46
C THR A 226 -3.59 16.09 -20.50
N ARG A 227 -3.06 14.93 -20.09
CA ARG A 227 -1.60 14.69 -19.96
C ARG A 227 -1.09 13.55 -20.83
N MET A 228 -1.99 12.77 -21.41
CA MET A 228 -1.66 11.58 -22.20
C MET A 228 -2.24 11.68 -23.61
N ASP A 229 -1.58 11.05 -24.56
CA ASP A 229 -1.98 11.05 -25.97
C ASP A 229 -2.39 9.63 -26.39
N ALA A 230 -3.69 9.37 -26.42
CA ALA A 230 -4.27 8.06 -26.74
C ALA A 230 -3.98 7.57 -28.17
N THR A 231 -3.43 8.42 -29.04
CA THR A 231 -3.05 8.05 -30.42
C THR A 231 -1.70 7.34 -30.50
N ARG A 232 -0.97 7.29 -29.38
CA ARG A 232 0.36 6.67 -29.24
C ARG A 232 0.23 5.31 -28.56
N ASP A 233 1.20 4.42 -28.80
CA ASP A 233 1.26 3.14 -28.10
C ASP A 233 1.63 3.32 -26.63
N ILE A 234 0.61 3.43 -25.77
CA ILE A 234 0.81 3.70 -24.35
C ILE A 234 0.35 2.49 -23.55
N TYR A 235 1.29 1.98 -22.75
CA TYR A 235 1.06 1.05 -21.66
C TYR A 235 1.62 1.68 -20.38
N VAL A 236 0.76 1.98 -19.39
CA VAL A 236 1.14 2.74 -18.20
C VAL A 236 0.54 2.16 -16.92
N GLY A 237 1.30 2.19 -15.82
CA GLY A 237 0.80 1.80 -14.49
C GLY A 237 1.86 1.92 -13.39
N GLY A 238 1.63 1.22 -12.28
CA GLY A 238 2.62 1.04 -11.21
C GLY A 238 3.61 -0.07 -11.58
N ILE A 239 4.92 0.17 -11.45
CA ILE A 239 5.94 -0.76 -11.97
C ILE A 239 6.30 -1.84 -10.96
N ALA A 240 6.33 -3.08 -11.43
CA ALA A 240 7.03 -4.21 -10.83
C ALA A 240 8.03 -4.82 -11.83
N PHE A 241 8.86 -5.75 -11.35
CA PHE A 241 9.90 -6.40 -12.14
C PHE A 241 9.88 -7.92 -11.99
N LEU A 242 10.05 -8.63 -13.11
CA LEU A 242 10.28 -10.08 -13.15
C LEU A 242 11.47 -10.34 -14.07
N ASN A 243 12.58 -10.87 -13.53
CA ASN A 243 13.77 -11.19 -14.32
C ASN A 243 14.23 -10.04 -15.26
N ASN A 244 14.27 -8.81 -14.74
CA ASN A 244 14.56 -7.56 -15.48
C ASN A 244 13.51 -7.10 -16.51
N LEU A 245 12.38 -7.80 -16.68
CA LEU A 245 11.23 -7.30 -17.43
C LEU A 245 10.43 -6.33 -16.53
N PRO A 246 10.36 -5.03 -16.86
CA PRO A 246 9.44 -4.13 -16.19
C PRO A 246 8.01 -4.34 -16.70
N PHE A 247 7.04 -4.35 -15.80
CA PHE A 247 5.63 -4.49 -16.14
C PHE A 247 4.75 -3.62 -15.24
N ALA A 248 3.56 -3.27 -15.74
CA ALA A 248 2.55 -2.62 -14.90
C ALA A 248 1.86 -3.69 -14.04
N HIS A 249 2.01 -3.59 -12.72
CA HIS A 249 1.47 -4.53 -11.75
C HIS A 249 -0.06 -4.51 -11.76
N GLY A 250 -0.69 -5.68 -11.94
CA GLY A 250 -2.14 -5.83 -12.11
C GLY A 250 -2.95 -5.17 -10.98
N GLY A 251 -2.57 -5.43 -9.74
CA GLY A 251 -3.23 -4.86 -8.55
C GLY A 251 -3.14 -3.33 -8.46
N THR A 252 -2.07 -2.71 -8.97
CA THR A 252 -1.99 -1.23 -8.96
C THR A 252 -2.93 -0.58 -9.95
N GLY A 253 -3.54 -1.36 -10.84
CA GLY A 253 -4.24 -0.88 -12.02
C GLY A 253 -3.28 -0.40 -13.11
N TYR A 254 -3.74 -0.47 -14.35
CA TYR A 254 -2.97 -0.01 -15.51
C TYR A 254 -3.91 0.46 -16.63
N ALA A 255 -3.37 1.29 -17.52
CA ALA A 255 -4.08 1.77 -18.70
C ALA A 255 -3.32 1.42 -19.98
N ILE A 256 -4.08 1.01 -21.00
CA ILE A 256 -3.59 0.74 -22.36
C ILE A 256 -4.35 1.67 -23.33
N SER A 257 -3.63 2.38 -24.19
CA SER A 257 -4.25 3.16 -25.28
C SER A 257 -4.97 2.22 -26.26
N GLY A 258 -6.09 2.65 -26.82
CA GLY A 258 -6.88 1.83 -27.75
C GLY A 258 -6.09 1.34 -28.96
N VAL A 259 -5.21 2.19 -29.52
CA VAL A 259 -4.34 1.83 -30.65
C VAL A 259 -3.38 0.68 -30.32
N LEU A 260 -2.81 0.69 -29.10
CA LEU A 260 -1.96 -0.41 -28.64
C LEU A 260 -2.77 -1.67 -28.35
N LEU A 261 -3.96 -1.53 -27.75
CA LEU A 261 -4.80 -2.68 -27.44
C LEU A 261 -5.23 -3.41 -28.72
N GLU A 262 -5.59 -2.68 -29.77
CA GLU A 262 -5.93 -3.24 -31.08
C GLU A 262 -4.76 -4.07 -31.64
N ARG A 263 -3.55 -3.49 -31.66
CA ARG A 263 -2.33 -4.17 -32.12
C ARG A 263 -2.00 -5.39 -31.27
N LEU A 264 -2.15 -5.27 -29.95
CA LEU A 264 -1.94 -6.37 -29.02
C LEU A 264 -2.90 -7.52 -29.29
N VAL A 265 -4.18 -7.23 -29.51
CA VAL A 265 -5.19 -8.25 -29.83
C VAL A 265 -4.88 -8.92 -31.17
N ALA A 266 -4.49 -8.14 -32.18
CA ALA A 266 -4.09 -8.70 -33.47
C ALA A 266 -2.92 -9.68 -33.31
N HIS A 267 -1.88 -9.30 -32.56
CA HIS A 267 -0.72 -10.15 -32.30
C HIS A 267 -1.06 -11.39 -31.47
N VAL A 268 -1.85 -11.26 -30.39
CA VAL A 268 -2.24 -12.40 -29.55
C VAL A 268 -3.06 -13.42 -30.34
N LYS A 269 -3.90 -12.98 -31.30
CA LYS A 269 -4.68 -13.89 -32.17
C LYS A 269 -3.81 -14.71 -33.13
N GLU A 270 -2.58 -14.28 -33.41
CA GLU A 270 -1.62 -15.03 -34.22
C GLU A 270 -0.89 -16.13 -33.42
N ILE A 271 -0.91 -16.04 -32.09
CA ILE A 271 -0.28 -17.02 -31.21
C ILE A 271 -1.22 -18.24 -31.08
N PRO A 272 -0.77 -19.46 -31.43
CA PRO A 272 -1.57 -20.67 -31.24
C PRO A 272 -1.96 -20.86 -29.77
N THR A 273 -3.22 -21.25 -29.51
CA THR A 273 -3.76 -21.42 -28.14
C THR A 273 -2.86 -22.26 -27.23
N LYS A 274 -2.27 -23.34 -27.75
CA LYS A 274 -1.36 -24.20 -26.99
C LYS A 274 -0.09 -23.46 -26.54
N GLU A 275 0.45 -22.59 -27.38
CA GLU A 275 1.63 -21.79 -27.05
C GLU A 275 1.28 -20.71 -26.02
N LEU A 276 0.13 -20.04 -26.19
CA LEU A 276 -0.39 -19.07 -25.23
C LEU A 276 -0.52 -19.67 -23.82
N ASN A 277 -1.09 -20.88 -23.75
CA ASN A 277 -1.24 -21.63 -22.51
C ASN A 277 0.11 -22.00 -21.91
N ALA A 278 1.06 -22.45 -22.73
CA ALA A 278 2.41 -22.77 -22.28
C ALA A 278 3.17 -21.54 -21.74
N LEU A 279 2.99 -20.36 -22.35
CA LEU A 279 3.55 -19.11 -21.85
C LEU A 279 2.99 -18.77 -20.47
N ALA A 280 1.66 -18.90 -20.28
CA ALA A 280 1.03 -18.68 -18.98
C ALA A 280 1.52 -19.68 -17.91
N MET A 281 1.65 -20.96 -18.26
CA MET A 281 2.15 -22.00 -17.36
C MET A 281 3.58 -21.73 -16.87
N ASN A 282 4.42 -21.13 -17.70
CA ASN A 282 5.85 -20.92 -17.43
C ASN A 282 6.18 -19.52 -16.91
N THR A 283 5.18 -18.65 -16.73
CA THR A 283 5.36 -17.29 -16.20
C THR A 283 4.84 -17.22 -14.76
N CYS A 284 5.48 -16.42 -13.90
CA CYS A 284 5.06 -16.32 -12.50
C CYS A 284 3.66 -15.72 -12.31
N CYS A 285 3.26 -14.86 -13.25
CA CYS A 285 2.24 -13.85 -13.02
C CYS A 285 1.63 -13.43 -14.37
N GLY A 286 0.31 -13.20 -14.41
CA GLY A 286 -0.38 -12.88 -15.67
C GLY A 286 -0.13 -11.47 -16.19
N ASP A 287 0.16 -10.51 -15.31
CA ASP A 287 0.57 -9.14 -15.66
C ASP A 287 1.98 -9.09 -16.27
N ALA A 288 2.92 -9.87 -15.74
CA ALA A 288 4.24 -10.05 -16.34
C ALA A 288 4.14 -10.72 -17.72
N LEU A 289 3.25 -11.71 -17.89
CA LEU A 289 2.97 -12.32 -19.19
C LEU A 289 2.41 -11.31 -20.19
N LEU A 290 1.44 -10.49 -19.77
CA LEU A 290 0.90 -9.41 -20.61
C LEU A 290 2.01 -8.46 -21.07
N ALA A 291 2.90 -8.06 -20.17
CA ALA A 291 4.03 -7.21 -20.50
C ALA A 291 5.05 -7.88 -21.44
N ASP A 292 5.32 -9.19 -21.30
CA ASP A 292 6.18 -9.93 -22.24
C ASP A 292 5.63 -9.88 -23.67
N VAL A 293 4.31 -10.03 -23.82
CA VAL A 293 3.66 -9.94 -25.14
C VAL A 293 3.68 -8.51 -25.68
N ILE A 294 3.44 -7.50 -24.84
CA ILE A 294 3.55 -6.08 -25.23
C ILE A 294 5.00 -5.73 -25.62
N ASP A 295 5.99 -6.28 -24.93
CA ASP A 295 7.41 -6.07 -25.22
C ASP A 295 7.80 -6.59 -26.62
N LYS A 296 7.16 -7.67 -27.10
CA LYS A 296 7.33 -8.16 -28.50
C LYS A 296 6.80 -7.20 -29.55
N LEU A 297 5.92 -6.25 -29.17
CA LEU A 297 5.43 -5.18 -30.05
C LEU A 297 6.32 -3.94 -30.05
N GLY A 298 7.45 -3.98 -29.35
CA GLY A 298 8.39 -2.86 -29.27
C GLY A 298 7.93 -1.75 -28.32
N VAL A 299 7.07 -2.06 -27.34
CA VAL A 299 6.52 -1.08 -26.41
C VAL A 299 7.05 -1.33 -25.01
N SER A 300 7.59 -0.28 -24.37
CA SER A 300 7.99 -0.31 -22.97
C SER A 300 6.93 0.33 -22.09
N VAL A 301 6.80 -0.17 -20.86
CA VAL A 301 5.85 0.35 -19.89
C VAL A 301 6.27 1.75 -19.41
N LEU A 302 5.28 2.61 -19.22
CA LEU A 302 5.44 3.91 -18.60
C LEU A 302 5.15 3.79 -17.10
N ARG A 303 6.08 4.26 -16.27
CA ARG A 303 5.93 4.37 -14.82
C ARG A 303 5.25 5.67 -14.45
N ALA A 304 4.08 5.58 -13.82
CA ALA A 304 3.34 6.72 -13.30
C ALA A 304 3.16 6.65 -11.76
N SER A 305 4.18 6.13 -11.05
CA SER A 305 4.20 6.07 -9.58
C SER A 305 4.48 7.44 -8.96
N PRO A 306 3.88 7.77 -7.79
CA PRO A 306 2.95 6.97 -7.00
C PRO A 306 1.48 7.20 -7.37
N MET A 307 1.17 7.79 -8.54
CA MET A 307 -0.24 7.98 -8.92
C MET A 307 -0.93 6.63 -9.09
N PHE A 308 -0.32 5.71 -9.85
CA PHE A 308 -0.64 4.28 -9.73
C PHE A 308 0.15 3.71 -8.55
N ASN A 309 -0.56 3.24 -7.52
CA ASN A 309 0.04 2.87 -6.25
C ASN A 309 -0.52 1.55 -5.71
N GLY A 310 0.38 0.73 -5.17
CA GLY A 310 0.08 -0.59 -4.60
C GLY A 310 -0.25 -0.58 -3.12
N GLU A 311 -0.11 0.56 -2.45
CA GLU A 311 -0.34 0.69 -1.03
C GLU A 311 -1.77 1.15 -0.73
N LYS A 312 -2.22 0.89 0.49
CA LYS A 312 -3.45 1.44 1.04
C LYS A 312 -3.16 2.57 2.03
N PRO A 313 -4.15 3.36 2.48
CA PRO A 313 -3.89 4.56 3.29
C PRO A 313 -3.01 4.33 4.52
N ASN A 314 -3.09 3.16 5.17
CA ASN A 314 -2.25 2.88 6.34
C ASN A 314 -0.82 2.47 5.99
N THR A 315 -0.52 1.92 4.82
CA THR A 315 0.84 1.50 4.41
C THR A 315 1.53 2.47 3.45
N LEU A 316 0.78 3.38 2.83
CA LEU A 316 1.28 4.42 1.93
C LEU A 316 2.35 5.30 2.61
N PRO A 317 3.56 5.45 2.05
CA PRO A 317 4.57 6.37 2.56
C PRO A 317 4.19 7.83 2.28
N PHE A 318 3.77 8.55 3.32
CA PHE A 318 3.64 10.01 3.25
C PHE A 318 5.00 10.65 3.51
N SER A 319 5.50 11.42 2.55
CA SER A 319 6.82 12.05 2.63
C SER A 319 6.82 13.40 1.91
N PRO A 320 7.84 14.25 2.14
CA PRO A 320 7.97 15.52 1.44
C PRO A 320 8.06 15.41 -0.09
N ARG A 321 8.47 14.25 -0.61
CA ARG A 321 8.67 14.01 -2.04
C ARG A 321 7.35 14.01 -2.82
N ASP A 322 6.34 13.36 -2.25
CA ASP A 322 5.13 13.00 -2.99
C ASP A 322 3.85 13.61 -2.38
N TRP A 323 3.99 14.39 -1.30
CA TRP A 323 2.91 14.99 -0.53
C TRP A 323 1.84 15.71 -1.37
N CYS A 324 2.28 16.45 -2.39
CA CYS A 324 1.43 17.26 -3.25
C CYS A 324 1.09 16.58 -4.58
N GLN A 325 1.46 15.32 -4.77
CA GLN A 325 1.13 14.56 -5.95
C GLN A 325 -0.29 13.99 -5.81
N PRO A 326 -1.03 13.82 -6.93
CA PRO A 326 -2.31 13.14 -6.91
C PRO A 326 -2.10 11.63 -6.81
N LEU A 327 -3.18 10.90 -6.54
CA LEU A 327 -3.23 9.45 -6.68
C LEU A 327 -4.38 8.99 -7.58
N PHE A 328 -4.22 7.85 -8.21
CA PHE A 328 -5.23 7.16 -9.02
C PHE A 328 -5.73 5.93 -8.32
N THR A 329 -4.83 5.16 -7.69
CA THR A 329 -5.18 3.85 -7.14
C THR A 329 -4.64 3.61 -5.74
N LEU A 330 -5.43 2.90 -4.96
CA LEU A 330 -5.06 2.30 -3.67
C LEU A 330 -5.38 0.81 -3.76
N HIS A 331 -4.41 -0.06 -3.50
CA HIS A 331 -4.57 -1.51 -3.65
C HIS A 331 -4.44 -2.23 -2.30
N HIS A 332 -4.78 -3.52 -2.28
CA HIS A 332 -4.92 -4.34 -1.07
C HIS A 332 -5.95 -3.76 -0.09
N MET A 333 -6.97 -3.11 -0.63
CA MET A 333 -8.04 -2.49 0.13
C MET A 333 -9.13 -3.53 0.42
N ASN A 334 -9.50 -3.67 1.68
CA ASN A 334 -10.71 -4.41 2.02
C ASN A 334 -11.97 -3.55 1.77
N SER A 335 -13.15 -4.16 1.89
CA SER A 335 -14.42 -3.49 1.67
C SER A 335 -14.68 -2.28 2.59
N GLU A 336 -14.21 -2.32 3.83
CA GLU A 336 -14.33 -1.18 4.76
C GLU A 336 -13.45 0.00 4.31
N GLU A 337 -12.21 -0.29 3.89
CA GLU A 337 -11.26 0.71 3.40
C GLU A 337 -11.75 1.36 2.09
N ILE A 338 -12.28 0.57 1.14
CA ILE A 338 -12.92 1.08 -0.10
C ILE A 338 -14.09 2.01 0.24
N SER A 339 -14.99 1.58 1.13
CA SER A 339 -16.14 2.39 1.54
C SER A 339 -15.71 3.68 2.22
N GLY A 340 -14.64 3.65 3.03
CA GLY A 340 -14.10 4.82 3.70
C GLY A 340 -13.56 5.87 2.72
N VAL A 341 -12.80 5.44 1.70
CA VAL A 341 -12.28 6.37 0.67
C VAL A 341 -13.41 6.91 -0.20
N TRP A 342 -14.41 6.09 -0.55
CA TRP A 342 -15.59 6.57 -1.27
C TRP A 342 -16.35 7.64 -0.49
N GLN A 343 -16.62 7.41 0.79
CA GLN A 343 -17.27 8.39 1.64
C GLN A 343 -16.47 9.70 1.71
N TYR A 344 -15.14 9.60 1.83
CA TYR A 344 -14.27 10.78 1.79
C TYR A 344 -14.46 11.57 0.48
N GLU A 345 -14.45 10.90 -0.68
CA GLU A 345 -14.71 11.56 -1.96
C GLU A 345 -16.11 12.18 -2.07
N GLN A 346 -17.12 11.54 -1.50
CA GLN A 346 -18.50 12.03 -1.52
C GLN A 346 -18.73 13.23 -0.60
N THR A 347 -17.89 13.42 0.41
CA THR A 347 -18.08 14.43 1.46
C THR A 347 -17.02 15.53 1.45
N ARG A 348 -15.93 15.36 0.68
CA ARG A 348 -14.94 16.41 0.49
C ARG A 348 -15.58 17.62 -0.20
N THR A 349 -15.29 18.82 0.31
CA THR A 349 -15.78 20.08 -0.24
C THR A 349 -14.86 20.66 -1.30
N LYS A 350 -13.59 20.24 -1.33
CA LYS A 350 -12.62 20.72 -2.31
C LYS A 350 -12.79 20.01 -3.65
N ARG A 351 -12.69 20.81 -4.72
CA ARG A 351 -12.82 20.35 -6.12
C ARG A 351 -11.49 20.14 -6.83
N ASP A 352 -10.36 20.46 -6.18
CA ASP A 352 -9.04 20.14 -6.72
C ASP A 352 -8.80 18.62 -6.74
N PRO A 353 -7.90 18.13 -7.61
CA PRO A 353 -7.51 16.72 -7.62
C PRO A 353 -7.14 16.22 -6.23
N MET A 354 -7.61 15.04 -5.85
CA MET A 354 -7.27 14.45 -4.54
C MET A 354 -5.77 14.14 -4.48
N GLN A 355 -5.10 14.59 -3.42
CA GLN A 355 -3.65 14.44 -3.25
C GLN A 355 -3.30 13.47 -2.11
N LEU A 356 -2.04 13.01 -2.05
CA LEU A 356 -1.58 12.17 -0.95
C LEU A 356 -1.80 12.85 0.42
N ARG A 357 -1.57 14.16 0.53
CA ARG A 357 -1.86 14.91 1.78
C ARG A 357 -3.30 14.77 2.28
N ASP A 358 -4.26 14.67 1.36
CA ASP A 358 -5.67 14.58 1.71
C ASP A 358 -5.94 13.23 2.40
N LEU A 359 -5.37 12.14 1.86
CA LEU A 359 -5.43 10.82 2.51
C LEU A 359 -4.75 10.79 3.87
N TYR A 360 -3.61 11.46 4.02
CA TYR A 360 -2.95 11.54 5.33
C TYR A 360 -3.89 12.19 6.35
N HIS A 361 -4.45 13.35 6.03
CA HIS A 361 -5.27 14.09 6.97
C HIS A 361 -6.57 13.36 7.33
N ALA A 362 -7.15 12.61 6.39
CA ALA A 362 -8.38 11.86 6.63
C ALA A 362 -8.15 10.52 7.36
N PHE A 363 -7.17 9.73 6.94
CA PHE A 363 -7.06 8.33 7.38
C PHE A 363 -5.94 8.09 8.40
N VAL A 364 -4.92 8.96 8.45
CA VAL A 364 -3.70 8.69 9.19
C VAL A 364 -3.52 9.64 10.37
N ALA A 365 -3.59 10.96 10.14
CA ALA A 365 -3.37 11.98 11.17
C ALA A 365 -4.26 11.79 12.41
N PRO A 366 -5.58 11.50 12.31
CA PRO A 366 -6.45 11.38 13.48
C PRO A 366 -6.09 10.22 14.40
N ASN A 367 -5.39 9.22 13.88
CA ASN A 367 -5.01 8.01 14.61
C ASN A 367 -3.54 8.02 15.04
N MET A 368 -2.76 9.01 14.63
CA MET A 368 -1.32 9.01 14.83
C MET A 368 -0.97 9.42 16.28
N VAL A 369 -0.36 8.51 17.02
CA VAL A 369 0.15 8.71 18.39
C VAL A 369 1.68 8.60 18.35
N PRO A 370 2.45 9.11 19.32
CA PRO A 370 3.92 9.03 19.25
C PRO A 370 4.49 7.62 19.39
N ARG A 371 3.74 6.71 20.01
CA ARG A 371 4.19 5.34 20.29
C ARG A 371 3.02 4.36 20.28
N ARG A 372 3.22 3.23 19.60
CA ARG A 372 2.33 2.07 19.60
C ARG A 372 3.13 0.78 19.84
N PRO A 373 2.93 0.08 20.96
CA PRO A 373 3.44 -1.27 21.17
C PRO A 373 2.73 -2.29 20.26
N ARG A 374 3.39 -3.42 19.96
CA ARG A 374 2.88 -4.50 19.10
C ARG A 374 2.43 -4.01 17.72
N TRP A 375 3.20 -3.09 17.16
CA TRP A 375 2.86 -2.38 15.94
C TRP A 375 4.06 -2.24 15.02
N ASN A 376 3.83 -2.37 13.71
CA ASN A 376 4.83 -2.17 12.68
C ASN A 376 4.39 -1.04 11.74
N ASN A 377 5.00 0.13 11.88
CA ASN A 377 4.82 1.30 11.00
C ASN A 377 5.71 1.26 9.74
N LEU A 378 6.36 0.13 9.46
CA LEU A 378 7.22 -0.07 8.27
C LEU A 378 8.42 0.89 8.21
N ALA A 379 8.90 1.39 9.35
CA ALA A 379 10.16 2.12 9.39
C ALA A 379 11.34 1.16 9.19
N GLU A 380 12.11 1.38 8.12
CA GLU A 380 13.17 0.47 7.65
C GLU A 380 14.31 1.11 6.85
N GLN A 381 14.19 2.39 6.47
CA GLN A 381 15.16 3.07 5.61
C GLN A 381 16.59 3.10 6.20
N ARG A 382 16.72 3.34 7.51
CA ARG A 382 18.01 3.29 8.21
C ARG A 382 17.85 2.56 9.53
N CYS A 383 18.68 1.55 9.77
CA CYS A 383 18.63 0.76 10.99
C CYS A 383 19.95 0.78 11.78
N LEU A 384 19.83 0.84 13.10
CA LEU A 384 20.87 0.90 14.12
C LEU A 384 20.68 -0.31 15.04
N ALA A 385 21.52 -1.32 14.89
CA ALA A 385 21.49 -2.55 15.67
C ALA A 385 22.62 -2.64 16.71
N LYS A 386 23.65 -1.80 16.55
CA LYS A 386 24.82 -1.74 17.43
C LYS A 386 25.33 -0.31 17.54
N PRO A 387 26.13 0.03 18.57
CA PRO A 387 26.64 1.38 18.76
C PRO A 387 27.39 1.94 17.55
N GLU A 388 28.13 1.11 16.81
CA GLU A 388 28.96 1.54 15.68
C GLU A 388 28.13 2.02 14.48
N ASP A 389 26.84 1.68 14.43
CA ASP A 389 25.92 2.16 13.39
C ASP A 389 25.53 3.64 13.61
N GLY A 390 25.74 4.15 14.83
CA GLY A 390 25.37 5.49 15.26
C GLY A 390 26.46 6.54 15.01
N GLN A 391 26.07 7.67 14.44
CA GLN A 391 26.95 8.81 14.13
C GLN A 391 27.11 9.79 15.30
N ASN A 392 26.17 9.78 16.25
CA ASN A 392 26.18 10.65 17.42
C ASN A 392 25.79 9.85 18.68
N ILE A 393 25.92 10.47 19.86
CA ILE A 393 25.69 9.77 21.13
C ILE A 393 24.28 9.19 21.24
N VAL A 394 23.24 9.88 20.76
CA VAL A 394 21.86 9.41 20.82
C VAL A 394 21.68 8.16 19.96
N GLU A 395 22.23 8.18 18.75
CA GLU A 395 22.15 7.05 17.82
C GLU A 395 22.92 5.82 18.33
N LYS A 396 24.05 6.02 19.02
CA LYS A 396 24.81 4.91 19.62
C LYS A 396 23.98 4.10 20.62
N HIS A 397 23.07 4.76 21.35
CA HIS A 397 22.15 4.11 22.29
C HIS A 397 20.83 3.63 21.66
N ALA A 398 20.56 3.93 20.38
CA ALA A 398 19.24 3.70 19.79
C ALA A 398 18.77 2.23 19.82
N HIS A 399 19.71 1.30 19.80
CA HIS A 399 19.50 -0.14 19.80
C HIS A 399 19.14 -0.72 21.19
N GLU A 400 19.22 0.07 22.26
CA GLU A 400 19.04 -0.41 23.64
C GLU A 400 17.57 -0.60 24.04
N SER A 401 16.69 0.28 23.55
CA SER A 401 15.26 0.24 23.89
C SER A 401 14.40 1.02 22.90
N ALA A 402 13.08 0.86 23.01
CA ALA A 402 12.14 1.65 22.23
C ALA A 402 12.21 3.15 22.60
N GLU A 403 12.45 3.47 23.87
CA GLU A 403 12.66 4.84 24.36
C GLU A 403 13.90 5.45 23.72
N ALA A 404 15.03 4.73 23.70
CA ALA A 404 16.25 5.20 23.05
C ALA A 404 16.07 5.35 21.53
N CYS A 405 15.39 4.42 20.88
CA CYS A 405 15.07 4.51 19.46
C CYS A 405 14.22 5.75 19.12
N SER A 406 13.23 6.08 19.96
CA SER A 406 12.35 7.24 19.76
C SER A 406 13.10 8.57 19.72
N ARG A 407 14.24 8.66 20.42
CA ARG A 407 15.07 9.86 20.50
C ARG A 407 15.84 10.15 19.23
N VAL A 408 16.03 9.16 18.35
CA VAL A 408 16.78 9.34 17.09
C VAL A 408 16.14 10.43 16.23
N CYS A 409 14.83 10.38 16.01
CA CYS A 409 14.14 11.42 15.24
C CYS A 409 14.08 12.76 15.99
N LEU A 410 13.89 12.75 17.32
CA LEU A 410 13.88 13.97 18.13
C LEU A 410 15.24 14.70 18.09
N ALA A 411 16.34 13.95 18.11
CA ALA A 411 17.71 14.48 18.16
C ALA A 411 18.27 14.92 16.81
N GLU A 412 17.57 14.61 15.71
CA GLU A 412 18.02 14.93 14.36
C GLU A 412 18.28 16.44 14.20
N GLY A 413 19.51 16.79 13.82
CA GLY A 413 19.94 18.17 13.61
C GLY A 413 20.16 18.96 14.90
N LEU A 414 20.06 18.34 16.09
CA LEU A 414 20.42 18.97 17.36
C LEU A 414 21.93 18.86 17.63
N ASN A 415 22.49 19.91 18.22
CA ASN A 415 23.83 19.84 18.80
C ASN A 415 23.73 19.23 20.21
N VAL A 416 23.98 17.93 20.30
CA VAL A 416 23.94 17.16 21.55
C VAL A 416 25.36 17.01 22.09
N ASP A 417 25.58 17.53 23.31
CA ASP A 417 26.85 17.35 24.01
C ASP A 417 26.91 15.93 24.59
N ALA A 418 27.88 15.14 24.14
CA ALA A 418 27.98 13.72 24.46
C ALA A 418 28.23 13.46 25.95
N GLU A 419 29.12 14.23 26.59
CA GLU A 419 29.40 14.08 28.01
C GLU A 419 28.19 14.42 28.87
N ALA A 420 27.48 15.50 28.53
CA ALA A 420 26.28 15.90 29.25
C ALA A 420 25.15 14.88 29.08
N TYR A 421 25.00 14.29 27.89
CA TYR A 421 23.98 13.27 27.62
C TYR A 421 24.25 11.98 28.39
N GLU A 422 25.51 11.54 28.45
CA GLU A 422 25.94 10.34 29.19
C GLU A 422 25.79 10.47 30.71
N ARG A 423 25.86 11.70 31.25
CA ARG A 423 25.62 11.96 32.68
C ARG A 423 24.14 11.82 33.08
N LEU A 424 23.22 11.83 32.13
CA LEU A 424 21.78 11.68 32.39
C LEU A 424 21.47 10.21 32.72
N LYS A 425 20.77 10.00 33.83
CA LYS A 425 20.58 8.66 34.42
C LYS A 425 19.28 8.01 34.02
N SER A 426 18.26 8.80 33.69
CA SER A 426 16.92 8.32 33.36
C SER A 426 16.51 8.68 31.94
N ASP A 427 15.56 7.92 31.41
CA ASP A 427 14.91 8.20 30.14
C ASP A 427 14.21 9.57 30.14
N ASP A 428 13.54 9.92 31.25
CA ASP A 428 12.88 11.22 31.43
C ASP A 428 13.87 12.39 31.36
N GLU A 429 15.05 12.25 31.99
CA GLU A 429 16.12 13.26 31.93
C GLU A 429 16.64 13.44 30.50
N ARG A 430 16.85 12.34 29.76
CA ARG A 430 17.29 12.35 28.36
C ARG A 430 16.25 12.99 27.45
N ASP A 431 14.98 12.63 27.61
CA ASP A 431 13.88 13.21 26.84
C ASP A 431 13.72 14.69 27.10
N TRP A 432 13.74 15.11 28.37
CA TRP A 432 13.69 16.52 28.74
C TRP A 432 14.87 17.28 28.12
N TYR A 433 16.09 16.77 28.26
CA TYR A 433 17.31 17.39 27.72
C TYR A 433 17.24 17.64 26.21
N LEU A 434 16.74 16.65 25.46
CA LEU A 434 16.58 16.74 24.00
C LEU A 434 15.44 17.68 23.61
N ARG A 435 14.28 17.58 24.28
CA ARG A 435 13.11 18.44 24.00
C ARG A 435 13.40 19.92 24.26
N GLN A 436 14.13 20.27 25.32
CA GLN A 436 14.52 21.67 25.55
C GLN A 436 15.40 22.21 24.42
N ARG A 437 16.34 21.40 23.92
CA ARG A 437 17.18 21.76 22.77
C ARG A 437 16.37 21.91 21.50
N TYR A 438 15.45 20.98 21.24
CA TYR A 438 14.54 21.04 20.10
C TYR A 438 13.71 22.33 20.13
N ARG A 439 13.05 22.63 21.25
CA ARG A 439 12.28 23.88 21.44
C ARG A 439 13.13 25.14 21.25
N ARG A 440 14.36 25.17 21.78
CA ARG A 440 15.29 26.30 21.60
C ARG A 440 15.72 26.45 20.13
N GLN A 441 15.95 25.34 19.43
CA GLN A 441 16.28 25.36 18.01
C GLN A 441 15.11 25.91 17.19
N LEU A 442 13.88 25.50 17.51
CA LEU A 442 12.66 26.00 16.87
C LEU A 442 12.44 27.50 17.12
N ALA A 443 12.79 28.00 18.30
CA ALA A 443 12.69 29.44 18.60
C ALA A 443 13.71 30.30 17.83
N THR A 444 14.84 29.70 17.41
CA THR A 444 15.96 30.43 16.81
C THR A 444 16.07 30.28 15.29
N LYS A 445 15.62 29.16 14.71
CA LYS A 445 15.64 28.93 13.26
C LYS A 445 14.24 29.12 12.65
N ARG A 446 14.14 30.02 11.67
CA ARG A 446 12.88 30.31 10.93
C ARG A 446 12.46 29.21 9.95
N VAL A 447 13.40 28.39 9.47
CA VAL A 447 13.15 27.34 8.48
C VAL A 447 13.79 26.05 9.00
N SER A 448 12.99 25.01 9.21
CA SER A 448 13.52 23.67 9.47
C SER A 448 14.27 23.21 8.21
N GLY A 449 15.54 22.81 8.35
CA GLY A 449 16.24 22.11 7.26
C GLY A 449 15.47 20.84 6.83
N PRO A 450 15.85 20.21 5.70
CA PRO A 450 15.19 18.98 5.27
C PRO A 450 15.34 17.91 6.37
N ARG A 451 14.22 17.57 7.00
CA ARG A 451 14.12 16.52 8.02
C ARG A 451 14.09 15.16 7.33
N THR A 452 14.86 14.20 7.82
CA THR A 452 14.96 12.85 7.26
C THR A 452 14.50 11.76 8.24
N CYS A 453 14.05 12.13 9.43
CA CYS A 453 13.47 11.19 10.39
C CYS A 453 12.11 11.68 10.88
N PHE A 454 11.05 10.96 10.50
CA PHE A 454 9.69 11.17 10.98
C PHE A 454 9.14 9.98 11.76
N THR A 455 9.59 8.77 11.45
CA THR A 455 9.13 7.55 12.12
C THR A 455 10.28 6.68 12.58
N TRP A 456 10.00 5.88 13.60
CA TRP A 456 10.92 4.90 14.15
C TRP A 456 10.20 3.60 14.48
N ARG A 457 10.94 2.50 14.51
CA ARG A 457 10.50 1.17 14.91
C ARG A 457 11.63 0.46 15.64
N TYR A 458 11.33 -0.06 16.82
CA TYR A 458 12.21 -0.88 17.62
C TYR A 458 11.74 -2.34 17.60
N ARG A 459 12.65 -3.27 17.26
CA ARG A 459 12.42 -4.72 17.25
C ARG A 459 13.74 -5.43 17.57
N ASP A 460 13.75 -6.32 18.56
CA ASP A 460 14.86 -7.22 18.87
C ASP A 460 16.24 -6.54 18.92
N GLY A 461 16.37 -5.44 19.68
CA GLY A 461 17.63 -4.70 19.79
C GLY A 461 18.03 -3.92 18.53
N LYS A 462 17.08 -3.66 17.62
CA LYS A 462 17.30 -2.91 16.38
C LYS A 462 16.33 -1.76 16.27
N CYS A 463 16.86 -0.55 16.16
CA CYS A 463 16.11 0.66 15.88
C CYS A 463 16.16 0.99 14.39
N CYS A 464 15.02 1.04 13.71
CA CYS A 464 14.91 1.48 12.33
C CYS A 464 14.13 2.79 12.24
N THR A 465 14.53 3.67 11.33
CA THR A 465 13.94 5.00 11.12
C THR A 465 13.59 5.22 9.65
N SER A 466 12.71 6.17 9.36
CA SER A 466 12.36 6.54 7.98
C SER A 466 11.96 8.01 7.84
N ASP A 467 12.20 8.53 6.63
CA ASP A 467 11.86 9.88 6.15
C ASP A 467 10.41 10.02 5.66
N SER A 468 9.62 8.97 5.86
CA SER A 468 8.19 8.93 5.61
C SER A 468 7.44 8.52 6.87
N PHE A 469 6.17 8.87 6.93
CA PHE A 469 5.30 8.53 8.04
C PHE A 469 4.10 7.71 7.58
N ARG A 470 4.22 6.39 7.74
CA ARG A 470 3.17 5.40 7.48
C ARG A 470 2.43 5.09 8.77
N MET A 471 1.15 4.72 8.68
CA MET A 471 0.39 4.27 9.84
C MET A 471 0.74 2.83 10.22
N GLY A 472 1.00 1.95 9.26
CA GLY A 472 1.34 0.54 9.48
C GLY A 472 0.18 -0.35 9.92
N TYR A 473 0.53 -1.44 10.59
CA TYR A 473 -0.40 -2.49 11.00
C TYR A 473 0.04 -3.15 12.32
N PRO A 474 -0.88 -3.82 13.04
CA PRO A 474 -0.50 -4.59 14.22
C PRO A 474 0.32 -5.82 13.82
N VAL A 475 1.38 -6.14 14.57
CA VAL A 475 2.29 -7.26 14.24
C VAL A 475 1.57 -8.61 14.15
N SER A 476 0.48 -8.77 14.90
CA SER A 476 -0.37 -9.97 14.88
C SER A 476 -1.05 -10.21 13.52
N ALA A 477 -1.34 -9.15 12.75
CA ALA A 477 -1.98 -9.28 11.45
C ALA A 477 -1.10 -10.03 10.43
N LYS A 478 0.23 -9.93 10.57
CA LYS A 478 1.19 -10.62 9.69
C LYS A 478 2.02 -11.70 10.39
N LYS A 479 1.65 -12.07 11.62
CA LYS A 479 2.40 -13.04 12.45
C LYS A 479 3.89 -12.67 12.57
N GLU A 480 4.19 -11.39 12.65
CA GLU A 480 5.55 -10.89 12.77
C GLU A 480 6.04 -10.91 14.23
N PRO A 481 7.37 -10.92 14.45
CA PRO A 481 7.94 -10.66 15.76
C PRO A 481 7.46 -9.33 16.32
N ASP A 482 7.44 -9.25 17.66
CA ASP A 482 6.98 -8.06 18.35
C ASP A 482 7.81 -6.83 17.93
N ALA A 483 7.15 -5.69 17.86
CA ALA A 483 7.76 -4.42 17.51
C ALA A 483 7.02 -3.29 18.21
N THR A 484 7.77 -2.26 18.59
CA THR A 484 7.19 -0.99 19.01
C THR A 484 7.51 0.04 17.95
N SER A 485 6.49 0.72 17.44
CA SER A 485 6.63 1.76 16.45
C SER A 485 6.27 3.11 17.04
N GLY A 486 6.83 4.17 16.48
CA GLY A 486 6.50 5.53 16.87
C GLY A 486 6.69 6.56 15.77
N TRP A 487 6.15 7.74 16.05
CA TRP A 487 6.07 8.87 15.14
C TRP A 487 6.54 10.12 15.87
N PHE A 488 7.44 10.86 15.26
CA PHE A 488 7.88 12.14 15.79
C PHE A 488 6.86 13.23 15.44
N ILE A 489 5.72 13.21 16.15
CA ILE A 489 4.53 14.03 15.88
C ILE A 489 4.88 15.51 15.76
N GLU A 490 5.61 16.07 16.73
CA GLU A 490 6.01 17.49 16.71
C GLU A 490 6.81 17.86 15.45
N GLY A 491 7.62 16.94 14.93
CA GLY A 491 8.37 17.14 13.68
C GLY A 491 7.50 17.02 12.45
N ILE A 492 6.56 16.08 12.43
CA ILE A 492 5.60 15.89 11.34
C ILE A 492 4.70 17.12 11.22
N GLU A 493 4.04 17.53 12.31
CA GLU A 493 3.16 18.70 12.35
C GLU A 493 3.89 19.98 11.95
N ARG A 494 5.13 20.15 12.44
CA ARG A 494 5.95 21.30 12.05
C ARG A 494 6.26 21.29 10.57
N TRP A 495 6.65 20.15 10.02
CA TRP A 495 6.93 20.03 8.59
C TRP A 495 5.68 20.32 7.74
N ILE A 496 4.51 19.80 8.14
CA ILE A 496 3.23 20.07 7.48
C ILE A 496 2.86 21.55 7.56
N LYS A 497 3.07 22.19 8.71
CA LYS A 497 2.81 23.63 8.88
C LYS A 497 3.68 24.47 7.95
N ASP A 498 4.95 24.12 7.83
CA ASP A 498 5.93 24.91 7.07
C ASP A 498 5.86 24.63 5.55
N HIS A 499 5.50 23.40 5.13
CA HIS A 499 5.62 22.95 3.72
C HIS A 499 4.36 22.27 3.17
N GLY A 500 3.43 21.83 4.02
CA GLY A 500 2.35 20.90 3.64
C GLY A 500 1.18 21.53 2.87
N GLN A 501 1.15 22.85 2.71
CA GLN A 501 0.04 23.56 2.06
C GLN A 501 0.00 23.43 0.53
N CYS A 502 1.02 22.84 -0.11
CA CYS A 502 1.10 22.65 -1.57
C CYS A 502 0.67 23.91 -2.35
N THR A 503 1.25 25.07 -2.01
CA THR A 503 0.89 26.37 -2.59
C THR A 503 1.10 26.45 -4.10
N GLY A 504 1.95 25.57 -4.66
CA GLY A 504 2.14 25.38 -6.10
C GLY A 504 1.06 24.52 -6.80
N GLY A 505 0.03 24.07 -6.08
CA GLY A 505 -1.04 23.23 -6.62
C GLY A 505 -0.68 21.75 -6.73
N THR A 506 -1.43 21.02 -7.57
CA THR A 506 -1.23 19.58 -7.83
C THR A 506 0.05 19.32 -8.61
N GLN A 507 0.94 18.52 -8.03
CA GLN A 507 2.17 18.07 -8.69
C GLN A 507 1.89 16.81 -9.49
N TRP A 508 1.36 16.98 -10.70
CA TRP A 508 1.16 15.87 -11.63
C TRP A 508 2.48 15.21 -12.00
N VAL A 509 2.54 13.87 -11.90
CA VAL A 509 3.73 13.12 -12.29
C VAL A 509 3.74 12.92 -13.82
N THR A 510 4.86 13.24 -14.44
CA THR A 510 5.13 12.87 -15.85
C THR A 510 5.60 11.42 -15.89
N PRO A 511 4.94 10.53 -16.65
CA PRO A 511 5.38 9.15 -16.73
C PRO A 511 6.79 9.01 -17.27
N VAL A 512 7.55 8.11 -16.67
CA VAL A 512 8.91 7.78 -17.12
C VAL A 512 8.87 6.44 -17.82
N CYS A 513 9.42 6.37 -19.03
CA CYS A 513 9.54 5.09 -19.73
C CYS A 513 10.52 4.17 -18.99
N VAL A 514 10.15 2.91 -18.81
CA VAL A 514 10.98 1.87 -18.20
C VAL A 514 10.99 0.63 -19.09
N GLY A 515 12.17 0.24 -19.55
CA GLY A 515 12.34 -0.94 -20.42
C GLY A 515 13.30 -0.67 -21.57
N LYS A 516 13.52 -1.71 -22.38
CA LYS A 516 14.54 -1.68 -23.44
C LYS A 516 14.14 -0.87 -24.68
N TRP A 517 12.85 -0.58 -24.84
CA TRP A 517 12.31 0.19 -25.97
C TRP A 517 12.18 1.68 -25.67
N CYS A 518 12.63 2.11 -24.49
CA CYS A 518 12.67 3.53 -24.16
C CYS A 518 13.66 4.27 -25.07
N PRO A 519 13.36 5.50 -25.52
CA PRO A 519 14.20 6.22 -26.48
C PRO A 519 15.68 6.32 -26.09
N GLU A 520 15.96 6.60 -24.80
CA GLU A 520 17.33 6.69 -24.29
C GLU A 520 18.07 5.35 -24.31
N GLU A 521 17.38 4.25 -23.97
CA GLU A 521 17.95 2.90 -23.95
C GLU A 521 18.16 2.36 -25.37
N ALA A 522 17.22 2.64 -26.28
CA ALA A 522 17.35 2.31 -27.69
C ALA A 522 18.56 3.01 -28.33
N GLU A 523 18.77 4.30 -28.03
CA GLU A 523 19.93 5.06 -28.50
C GLU A 523 21.24 4.53 -27.93
N LYS A 524 21.29 4.18 -26.63
CA LYS A 524 22.46 3.52 -26.02
C LYS A 524 22.78 2.19 -26.70
N ARG A 525 21.77 1.35 -26.95
CA ARG A 525 21.94 0.06 -27.64
C ARG A 525 22.46 0.25 -29.06
N LYS A 526 21.93 1.23 -29.80
CA LYS A 526 22.39 1.55 -31.15
C LYS A 526 23.87 1.93 -31.15
N LYS A 527 24.31 2.80 -30.23
CA LYS A 527 25.72 3.17 -30.08
C LYS A 527 26.61 1.99 -29.69
N GLN A 528 26.13 1.11 -28.79
CA GLN A 528 26.84 -0.10 -28.43
C GLN A 528 27.01 -1.04 -29.62
N MET A 529 25.94 -1.27 -30.40
CA MET A 529 26.02 -2.10 -31.61
C MET A 529 27.00 -1.52 -32.64
N GLU A 530 26.97 -0.20 -32.88
CA GLU A 530 27.93 0.46 -33.77
C GLU A 530 29.38 0.31 -33.27
N GLN A 531 29.59 0.38 -31.95
CA GLN A 531 30.90 0.17 -31.35
C GLN A 531 31.37 -1.30 -31.46
N ASP A 532 30.49 -2.26 -31.17
CA ASP A 532 30.79 -3.69 -31.28
C ASP A 532 31.09 -4.09 -32.73
N THR A 533 30.37 -3.53 -33.70
CA THR A 533 30.66 -3.69 -35.12
C THR A 533 32.04 -3.16 -35.47
N LYS A 534 32.40 -1.94 -35.02
CA LYS A 534 33.75 -1.38 -35.24
C LYS A 534 34.84 -2.25 -34.59
N THR A 535 34.65 -2.69 -33.36
CA THR A 535 35.62 -3.57 -32.67
C THR A 535 35.75 -4.92 -33.37
N ARG A 536 34.65 -5.50 -33.87
CA ARG A 536 34.68 -6.73 -34.65
C ARG A 536 35.40 -6.54 -35.98
N GLU A 537 35.17 -5.45 -36.69
CA GLU A 537 35.90 -5.10 -37.91
C GLU A 537 37.40 -4.93 -37.66
N GLU A 538 37.78 -4.24 -36.58
CA GLU A 538 39.18 -4.09 -36.16
C GLU A 538 39.83 -5.43 -35.82
N MET A 539 39.13 -6.32 -35.10
CA MET A 539 39.61 -7.66 -34.81
C MET A 539 39.78 -8.49 -36.08
N LEU A 540 38.79 -8.49 -36.98
CA LEU A 540 38.88 -9.23 -38.25
C LEU A 540 40.04 -8.72 -39.10
N LYS A 541 40.24 -7.40 -39.18
CA LYS A 541 41.40 -6.79 -39.84
C LYS A 541 42.73 -7.21 -39.20
N LYS A 542 42.80 -7.30 -37.87
CA LYS A 542 43.99 -7.77 -37.14
C LYS A 542 44.36 -9.22 -37.48
N PHE A 543 43.38 -10.06 -37.79
CA PHE A 543 43.59 -11.48 -38.14
C PHE A 543 43.56 -11.76 -39.66
N GLY A 544 43.50 -10.74 -40.51
CA GLY A 544 43.46 -10.90 -41.97
C GLY A 544 42.16 -11.54 -42.49
N LEU A 545 41.07 -11.46 -41.71
CA LEU A 545 39.76 -11.99 -42.05
C LEU A 545 38.84 -10.85 -42.51
N THR A 546 37.88 -11.13 -43.39
CA THR A 546 36.85 -10.18 -43.82
C THR A 546 35.47 -10.62 -43.31
N LEU A 547 34.55 -9.65 -43.11
CA LEU A 547 33.15 -9.97 -42.84
C LEU A 547 32.55 -10.64 -44.08
N GLY A 548 32.12 -11.89 -43.95
CA GLY A 548 31.38 -12.59 -45.00
C GLY A 548 30.06 -11.88 -45.31
N ASN A 549 29.69 -11.83 -46.58
CA ASN A 549 28.47 -11.18 -47.04
C ASN A 549 27.26 -12.05 -46.64
N PRO A 550 26.18 -11.50 -46.04
CA PRO A 550 25.02 -12.32 -45.63
C PRO A 550 24.30 -13.05 -46.78
N ALA A 551 24.61 -12.71 -48.03
CA ALA A 551 24.10 -13.36 -49.24
C ALA A 551 24.82 -14.67 -49.59
N ASP A 552 25.99 -14.94 -48.99
CA ASP A 552 26.74 -16.17 -49.19
C ASP A 552 26.27 -17.19 -48.13
N GLY A 553 25.29 -18.02 -48.48
CA GLY A 553 24.76 -19.08 -47.60
C GLY A 553 25.84 -20.06 -47.11
N PRO A 554 25.53 -20.92 -46.11
CA PRO A 554 26.53 -21.78 -45.48
C PRO A 554 27.01 -22.84 -46.47
N GLN A 555 28.17 -22.60 -47.12
CA GLN A 555 28.89 -23.66 -47.80
C GLN A 555 29.60 -24.53 -46.74
N ALA A 556 29.14 -25.77 -46.71
CA ALA A 556 29.61 -26.93 -45.97
C ALA A 556 31.05 -26.89 -45.45
N LEU A 557 31.19 -27.05 -44.13
CA LEU A 557 32.34 -27.72 -43.52
C LEU A 557 32.21 -29.22 -43.81
N GLN A 558 33.04 -29.73 -44.71
CA GLN A 558 33.52 -31.12 -44.70
C GLN A 558 34.80 -31.21 -43.88
#